data_AF-A0A2W5RED7-F1
#
_entry.id   AF-A0A2W5RED7-F1
#
_cell.length_a   1.000
_cell.length_b   1.000
_cell.length_c   1.000
_cell.angle_alpha   90.00
_cell.angle_beta   90.00
_cell.angle_gamma   90.00
#
_symmetry.space_group_name_H-M   'P 1'
#
loop_
_entity.id
_entity.type
_entity.pdbx_description
1 polymer ?
#
loop_
_entity_poly.entity_id
_entity_poly.type
_entity_poly.pdbx_seq_one_letter_code
_entity_poly.pdbx_strand_id
1 'polypeptide(L)'
;MKLNSFSPIPENDDELHLPELVYWASLGELAEVEKSLASGVDVNSTDDEGYSALQAAAENGYLEVVKLLVEKGANVHYKGEYTALQLAEMAEQVEIIEYLKSL
;
A
#
# COMPACT_ATOMS: atom_id res chain seq x y z
N MET A 1 -13.32 21.07 27.66
CA MET A 1 -13.12 20.94 26.21
C MET A 1 -12.17 19.78 26.00
N LYS A 2 -12.60 18.70 25.33
CA LYS A 2 -11.72 17.56 25.02
C LYS A 2 -10.79 18.01 23.90
N LEU A 3 -9.54 18.29 24.25
CA LEU A 3 -8.47 18.45 23.27
C LEU A 3 -8.12 17.02 22.83
N ASN A 4 -8.62 16.62 21.65
CA ASN A 4 -8.34 15.33 21.07
C ASN A 4 -6.86 15.25 20.68
N SER A 5 -6.21 14.28 21.32
CA SER A 5 -5.04 13.50 20.94
C SER A 5 -4.13 14.03 19.84
N PHE A 6 -2.92 14.38 20.28
CA PHE A 6 -1.66 14.38 19.55
C PHE A 6 -1.63 13.54 18.26
N SER A 7 -1.51 14.22 17.13
CA SER A 7 -0.69 13.76 16.01
C SER A 7 0.35 14.86 15.76
N PRO A 8 1.66 14.61 15.93
CA PRO A 8 2.68 15.55 15.52
C PRO A 8 2.92 15.35 14.03
N ILE A 9 2.01 15.88 13.20
CA ILE A 9 2.28 15.97 11.76
C ILE A 9 2.83 17.38 11.52
N PRO A 10 4.07 17.54 11.05
CA PRO A 10 4.62 18.86 10.76
C PRO A 10 3.85 19.50 9.60
N GLU A 11 3.38 20.73 9.82
CA GLU A 11 2.56 21.54 8.91
C GLU A 11 3.33 22.16 7.73
N ASN A 12 4.45 21.58 7.26
CA ASN A 12 5.24 22.20 6.19
C ASN A 12 5.26 21.38 4.90
N ASP A 13 4.58 21.94 3.90
CA ASP A 13 4.58 21.62 2.47
C ASP A 13 6.00 21.42 1.89
N ASP A 14 6.07 20.61 0.84
CA ASP A 14 7.22 20.43 -0.09
C ASP A 14 8.44 19.63 0.44
N GLU A 15 8.40 18.29 0.49
CA GLU A 15 9.53 17.50 -0.05
C GLU A 15 9.36 15.99 -0.21
N LEU A 16 8.41 15.30 0.42
CA LEU A 16 8.13 13.89 0.11
C LEU A 16 6.65 13.59 0.37
N HIS A 17 5.80 13.87 -0.61
CA HIS A 17 4.42 13.38 -0.64
C HIS A 17 4.40 11.89 -0.99
N LEU A 18 5.33 11.09 -0.43
CA LEU A 18 5.20 9.65 -0.50
C LEU A 18 3.88 9.32 0.19
N PRO A 19 2.88 8.77 -0.52
CA PRO A 19 1.62 8.42 0.10
C PRO A 19 1.99 7.42 1.18
N GLU A 20 1.72 7.82 2.42
CA GLU A 20 2.11 7.09 3.62
C GLU A 20 1.77 5.60 3.52
N LEU A 21 0.64 5.29 2.88
CA LEU A 21 0.19 3.93 2.58
C LEU A 21 1.14 3.14 1.67
N VAL A 22 1.66 3.74 0.58
CA VAL A 22 2.60 3.08 -0.35
C VAL A 22 3.93 2.81 0.36
N TYR A 23 4.41 3.77 1.15
CA TYR A 23 5.63 3.62 1.93
C TYR A 23 5.52 2.50 2.97
N TRP A 24 4.47 2.47 3.79
CA TRP A 24 4.31 1.39 4.78
C TRP A 24 4.10 0.03 4.12
N ALA A 25 3.41 0.00 2.97
CA ALA A 25 3.22 -1.24 2.22
C ALA A 25 4.52 -1.78 1.61
N SER A 26 5.44 -0.90 1.18
CA SER A 26 6.76 -1.29 0.67
C SER A 26 7.73 -1.77 1.75
N LEU A 27 7.43 -1.52 3.02
CA LEU A 27 8.18 -2.03 4.17
C LEU A 27 7.54 -3.26 4.84
N GLY A 28 6.31 -3.60 4.45
CA GLY A 28 5.57 -4.70 5.08
C GLY A 28 5.02 -4.36 6.47
N GLU A 29 4.95 -3.07 6.82
CA GLU A 29 4.51 -2.59 8.14
C GLU A 29 2.98 -2.67 8.27
N LEU A 30 2.46 -3.88 8.46
CA LEU A 30 1.03 -4.18 8.50
C LEU A 30 0.23 -3.27 9.44
N ALA A 31 0.79 -2.97 10.62
CA ALA A 31 0.12 -2.13 11.62
C ALA A 31 -0.03 -0.68 11.16
N GLU A 32 0.97 -0.12 10.48
CA GLU A 32 0.90 1.24 9.94
C GLU A 32 0.03 1.29 8.69
N VAL A 33 0.05 0.26 7.83
CA VAL A 33 -0.90 0.13 6.70
C VAL A 33 -2.35 0.12 7.21
N GLU A 34 -2.66 -0.69 8.24
CA GLU A 34 -4.01 -0.74 8.82
C GLU A 34 -4.43 0.62 9.40
N LYS A 35 -3.52 1.29 10.11
CA LYS A 35 -3.74 2.61 10.70
C LYS A 35 -3.96 3.70 9.65
N SER A 36 -3.20 3.69 8.55
CA SER A 36 -3.39 4.62 7.42
C SER A 36 -4.73 4.40 6.72
N LEU A 37 -5.15 3.15 6.54
CA LEU A 37 -6.49 2.86 6.00
C LEU A 37 -7.60 3.25 6.98
N ALA A 38 -7.37 3.11 8.28
CA ALA A 38 -8.31 3.54 9.32
C ALA A 38 -8.42 5.08 9.45
N SER A 39 -7.38 5.83 9.07
CA SER A 39 -7.41 7.30 9.04
C SER A 39 -8.17 7.87 7.83
N GLY A 40 -8.58 7.01 6.89
CA GLY A 40 -9.39 7.39 5.73
C GLY A 40 -8.59 7.62 4.45
N VAL A 41 -7.33 7.19 4.39
CA VAL A 41 -6.56 7.15 3.14
C VAL A 41 -7.25 6.23 2.14
N ASP A 42 -7.38 6.68 0.89
CA ASP A 42 -7.89 5.82 -0.19
C ASP A 42 -6.88 4.69 -0.45
N VAL A 43 -7.34 3.45 -0.35
CA VAL A 43 -6.53 2.24 -0.57
C VAL A 43 -5.93 2.19 -1.99
N ASN A 44 -6.55 2.88 -2.94
CA ASN A 44 -6.09 2.98 -4.33
C ASN A 44 -5.22 4.20 -4.61
N SER A 45 -4.85 4.96 -3.58
CA SER A 45 -3.90 6.06 -3.73
C SER A 45 -2.56 5.55 -4.27
N THR A 46 -1.96 6.33 -5.14
CA THR A 46 -0.66 6.05 -5.73
C THR A 46 0.33 7.13 -5.34
N ASP A 47 1.62 6.79 -5.40
CA ASP A 47 2.68 7.79 -5.29
C ASP A 47 2.82 8.64 -6.56
N ASP A 48 3.78 9.56 -6.53
CA ASP A 48 4.06 10.48 -7.63
C ASP A 48 4.47 9.75 -8.93
N GLU A 49 4.92 8.50 -8.83
CA GLU A 49 5.27 7.64 -9.98
C GLU A 49 4.08 6.78 -10.45
N GLY A 50 2.91 6.91 -9.81
CA GLY A 50 1.72 6.12 -10.12
C GLY A 50 1.77 4.71 -9.53
N TYR A 51 2.61 4.48 -8.53
CA TYR A 51 2.77 3.21 -7.83
C TYR A 51 1.80 3.10 -6.64
N SER A 52 1.01 2.04 -6.61
CA SER A 52 0.04 1.75 -5.56
C SER A 52 0.66 0.94 -4.42
N ALA A 53 0.02 1.00 -3.25
CA ALA A 53 0.42 0.20 -2.10
C ALA A 53 0.38 -1.31 -2.39
N LEU A 54 -0.57 -1.75 -3.23
CA LEU A 54 -0.68 -3.15 -3.62
C LEU A 54 0.49 -3.59 -4.50
N GLN A 55 0.93 -2.75 -5.44
CA GLN A 55 2.12 -3.01 -6.26
C GLN A 55 3.38 -3.10 -5.39
N ALA A 56 3.55 -2.16 -4.45
CA ALA A 56 4.70 -2.14 -3.55
C ALA A 56 4.78 -3.37 -2.62
N ALA A 57 3.65 -3.76 -2.01
CA ALA A 57 3.61 -4.96 -1.17
C ALA A 57 3.82 -6.24 -1.99
N ALA A 58 3.29 -6.29 -3.21
CA ALA A 58 3.41 -7.44 -4.10
C ALA A 58 4.83 -7.65 -4.63
N GLU A 59 5.55 -6.59 -4.98
CA GLU A 59 6.95 -6.64 -5.39
C GLU A 59 7.86 -7.12 -4.25
N ASN A 60 7.66 -6.59 -3.05
CA ASN A 60 8.54 -6.85 -1.90
C ASN A 60 8.19 -8.13 -1.12
N GLY A 61 7.12 -8.86 -1.49
CA GLY A 61 6.82 -10.16 -0.89
C GLY A 61 5.99 -10.12 0.40
N TYR A 62 5.29 -9.02 0.68
CA TYR A 62 4.50 -8.87 1.90
C TYR A 62 3.06 -9.37 1.74
N LEU A 63 2.89 -10.70 1.76
CA LEU A 63 1.59 -11.36 1.55
C LEU A 63 0.49 -10.87 2.48
N GLU A 64 0.77 -10.67 3.76
CA GLU A 64 -0.25 -10.23 4.73
C GLU A 64 -0.72 -8.80 4.45
N VAL A 65 0.18 -7.92 4.00
CA VAL A 65 -0.17 -6.57 3.55
C VAL A 65 -0.98 -6.63 2.25
N VAL A 66 -0.61 -7.49 1.30
CA VAL A 66 -1.37 -7.70 0.07
C VAL A 66 -2.81 -8.14 0.38
N LYS A 67 -3.00 -9.13 1.25
CA LYS A 67 -4.33 -9.57 1.68
C LYS A 67 -5.13 -8.44 2.32
N LEU A 68 -4.53 -7.70 3.25
CA LEU A 68 -5.18 -6.56 3.90
C LEU A 68 -5.63 -5.51 2.87
N LEU A 69 -4.77 -5.14 1.93
CA LEU A 69 -5.09 -4.17 0.89
C LEU A 69 -6.25 -4.65 0.00
N VAL A 70 -6.23 -5.93 -0.42
CA VAL A 70 -7.30 -6.54 -1.20
C VAL A 70 -8.62 -6.56 -0.42
N GLU A 71 -8.60 -6.95 0.86
CA GLU A 71 -9.78 -6.92 1.74
C GLU A 71 -10.36 -5.52 1.90
N LYS A 72 -9.51 -4.49 1.86
CA LYS A 72 -9.89 -3.08 1.97
C LYS A 72 -10.34 -2.48 0.62
N GLY A 73 -10.36 -3.27 -0.45
CA GLY A 73 -10.88 -2.86 -1.76
C GLY A 73 -9.82 -2.29 -2.70
N ALA A 74 -8.54 -2.66 -2.53
CA ALA A 74 -7.50 -2.35 -3.50
C ALA A 74 -7.85 -2.94 -4.89
N ASN A 75 -7.62 -2.17 -5.94
CA ASN A 75 -7.81 -2.60 -7.30
C ASN A 75 -6.67 -3.52 -7.74
N VAL A 76 -6.91 -4.83 -7.66
CA VAL A 76 -5.95 -5.89 -8.06
C VAL A 76 -5.52 -5.83 -9.52
N HIS A 77 -6.31 -5.18 -10.38
CA HIS A 77 -6.03 -5.00 -11.80
C HIS A 77 -5.52 -3.59 -12.13
N TYR A 78 -5.24 -2.76 -11.12
CA TYR A 78 -4.58 -1.48 -11.34
C TYR A 78 -3.27 -1.69 -12.09
N LYS A 79 -3.07 -0.88 -13.12
CA LYS A 79 -1.93 -0.96 -14.02
C LYS A 79 -1.32 0.42 -14.16
N GLY A 80 -0.23 0.66 -13.41
CA GLY A 80 0.73 1.71 -13.73
C GLY A 80 1.65 1.23 -14.86
N GLU A 81 2.96 1.30 -14.65
CA GLU A 81 3.94 0.64 -15.53
C GLU A 81 3.72 -0.90 -15.58
N TYR A 82 3.46 -1.49 -14.41
CA TYR A 82 3.20 -2.92 -14.22
C TYR A 82 1.96 -3.14 -13.35
N THR A 83 1.34 -4.30 -13.42
CA THR A 83 0.34 -4.72 -12.41
C THR A 83 1.01 -5.29 -11.17
N ALA A 84 0.30 -5.34 -10.05
CA ALA A 84 0.81 -6.01 -8.83
C ALA A 84 1.21 -7.47 -9.10
N LEU A 85 0.46 -8.18 -9.95
CA LEU A 85 0.79 -9.54 -10.36
C LEU A 85 2.10 -9.60 -11.16
N GLN A 86 2.30 -8.71 -12.13
CA GLN A 86 3.53 -8.69 -12.94
C GLN A 86 4.77 -8.41 -12.07
N LEU A 87 4.66 -7.51 -11.10
CA LEU A 87 5.76 -7.20 -10.17
C LEU A 87 6.07 -8.40 -9.26
N ALA A 88 5.04 -9.05 -8.71
CA ALA A 88 5.21 -10.27 -7.93
C ALA A 88 5.88 -11.38 -8.77
N GLU A 89 5.53 -11.52 -10.06
CA GLU A 89 6.16 -12.47 -10.98
C GLU A 89 7.63 -12.12 -11.26
N MET A 90 7.95 -10.84 -11.48
CA MET A 90 9.33 -10.37 -11.70
C MET A 90 10.22 -10.55 -10.47
N ALA A 91 9.66 -10.40 -9.27
CA ALA A 91 10.33 -10.59 -7.99
C ALA A 91 10.23 -12.03 -7.44
N GLU A 92 9.66 -12.97 -8.21
CA GLU A 92 9.52 -14.39 -7.86
C GLU A 92 8.75 -14.65 -6.54
N GLN A 93 7.77 -13.80 -6.21
CA GLN A 93 6.99 -13.86 -4.97
C GLN A 93 5.85 -14.90 -5.06
N VAL A 94 6.22 -16.18 -5.03
CA VAL A 94 5.32 -17.33 -5.31
C VAL A 94 4.00 -17.27 -4.55
N GLU A 95 4.02 -17.02 -3.23
CA GLU A 95 2.78 -17.01 -2.43
C GLU A 95 1.83 -15.88 -2.84
N ILE A 96 2.36 -14.73 -3.26
CA ILE A 96 1.57 -13.59 -3.73
C ILE A 96 1.05 -13.84 -5.14
N ILE A 97 1.87 -14.44 -6.02
CA ILE A 97 1.46 -14.82 -7.37
C ILE A 97 0.25 -15.76 -7.31
N GLU A 98 0.32 -16.80 -6.48
CA GLU A 98 -0.78 -17.76 -6.30
C GLU A 98 -2.02 -17.08 -5.70
N TYR A 99 -1.83 -16.23 -4.69
CA TYR A 99 -2.93 -15.48 -4.09
C TYR A 99 -3.62 -14.56 -5.12
N LEU A 100 -2.88 -13.71 -5.82
CA LEU A 100 -3.43 -12.77 -6.80
C LEU A 100 -4.06 -13.46 -8.01
N LYS A 101 -3.55 -14.64 -8.43
CA LYS A 101 -4.18 -15.46 -9.49
C LYS A 101 -5.48 -16.13 -9.05
N SER A 102 -5.73 -16.23 -7.74
CA SER A 102 -6.93 -16.84 -7.18
C SER A 102 -8.13 -15.89 -7.02
N LEU A 103 -7.91 -14.59 -7.20
CA LEU A 103 -8.91 -13.52 -7.09
C LEU A 103 -9.64 -13.28 -8.42
#